data_AF-A0A2P6U170-F1
#
_entry.id   AF-A0A2P6U170-F1
#
_cell.length_a   1.000
_cell.length_b   1.000
_cell.length_c   1.000
_cell.angle_alpha   90.00
_cell.angle_beta   90.00
_cell.angle_gamma   90.00
#
_symmetry.space_group_name_H-M   'P 1'
#
loop_
_entity.id
_entity.type
_entity.pdbx_description
1 polymer ?
#
loop_
_entity_poly.entity_id
_entity_poly.type
_entity_poly.pdbx_seq_one_letter_code
_entity_poly.pdbx_strand_id
1 'polypeptide(L)'
;MDSATVGQWVMRAFYAINVLGAGNQGVHLLLGPSRPAVVTDFGEAVRPPLAAAVIGSVFAAASLTSLAGLINPSAFSPILLFQFVYKTIFFFRSTLPALRRNKPADRPAIKMGLIFAAYTFVLPWFLPWRRFADALRE
;
A
#
# COMPACT_ATOMS: atom_id res chain seq x y z
N MET A 1 7.35 27.61 0.54
CA MET A 1 6.40 26.72 -0.15
C MET A 1 5.13 26.69 0.67
N ASP A 2 3.95 26.92 0.08
CA ASP A 2 2.70 26.93 0.85
C ASP A 2 2.30 25.50 1.31
N SER A 3 1.40 25.40 2.30
CA SER A 3 0.96 24.12 2.88
C SER A 3 0.27 23.22 1.86
N ALA A 4 -0.42 23.79 0.88
CA ALA A 4 -1.10 23.06 -0.18
C ALA A 4 -0.09 22.36 -1.11
N THR A 5 0.97 23.06 -1.50
CA THR A 5 2.04 22.53 -2.34
C THR A 5 2.81 21.43 -1.62
N VAL A 6 3.10 21.62 -0.32
CA VAL A 6 3.70 20.57 0.52
C VAL A 6 2.83 19.31 0.52
N GLY A 7 1.52 19.45 0.72
CA GLY A 7 0.60 18.31 0.72
C GLY A 7 0.60 17.54 -0.61
N GLN A 8 0.63 18.26 -1.74
CA GLN A 8 0.72 17.61 -3.06
C GLN A 8 2.01 16.83 -3.25
N TRP A 9 3.15 17.38 -2.82
CA TRP A 9 4.44 16.68 -2.90
C TRP A 9 4.48 15.44 -2.02
N VAL A 10 3.91 15.51 -0.81
CA VAL A 10 3.81 14.34 0.08
C VAL A 10 2.94 13.26 -0.56
N MET A 11 1.79 13.62 -1.12
CA MET A 11 0.94 12.65 -1.84
C MET A 11 1.68 12.02 -3.03
N ARG A 12 2.42 12.80 -3.82
CA ARG A 12 3.27 12.29 -4.90
C ARG A 12 4.33 11.31 -4.40
N ALA A 13 4.94 11.56 -3.24
CA ALA A 13 5.87 10.62 -2.64
C ALA A 13 5.19 9.29 -2.31
N PHE A 14 3.99 9.31 -1.74
CA PHE A 14 3.22 8.08 -1.48
C PHE A 14 2.82 7.33 -2.76
N TYR A 15 2.47 8.06 -3.84
CA TYR A 15 2.25 7.43 -5.15
C TYR A 15 3.53 6.81 -5.70
N ALA A 16 4.68 7.48 -5.61
CA ALA A 16 5.96 6.94 -6.05
C ALA A 16 6.32 5.66 -5.29
N ILE A 17 6.11 5.65 -3.98
CA ILE A 17 6.31 4.44 -3.15
C ILE A 17 5.36 3.32 -3.57
N ASN A 18 4.11 3.61 -3.94
CA ASN A 18 3.21 2.59 -4.50
C ASN A 18 3.69 2.08 -5.86
N VAL A 19 4.12 2.97 -6.76
CA VAL A 19 4.61 2.59 -8.09
C VAL A 19 5.75 1.59 -7.95
N LEU A 20 6.74 1.91 -7.10
CA LEU A 20 7.91 1.08 -6.88
C LEU A 20 7.57 -0.18 -6.07
N GLY A 21 7.00 -0.02 -4.87
CA GLY A 21 6.77 -1.11 -3.94
C GLY A 21 5.66 -2.07 -4.39
N ALA A 22 4.47 -1.53 -4.69
CA ALA A 22 3.36 -2.36 -5.15
C ALA A 22 3.60 -2.84 -6.59
N GLY A 23 4.25 -2.05 -7.45
CA GLY A 23 4.60 -2.48 -8.80
C GLY A 23 5.54 -3.68 -8.79
N ASN A 24 6.65 -3.59 -8.04
CA ASN A 24 7.59 -4.70 -7.90
C ASN A 24 6.92 -5.97 -7.37
N GLN A 25 6.13 -5.83 -6.29
CA GLN A 25 5.46 -6.96 -5.67
C GLN A 25 4.36 -7.56 -6.55
N GLY A 26 3.65 -6.73 -7.30
CA GLY A 26 2.65 -7.16 -8.29
C GLY A 26 3.27 -7.97 -9.41
N VAL A 27 4.38 -7.49 -10.00
CA VAL A 27 5.14 -8.20 -11.02
C VAL A 27 5.66 -9.54 -10.50
N HIS A 28 6.26 -9.56 -9.30
CA HIS A 28 6.77 -10.80 -8.69
C HIS A 28 5.66 -11.84 -8.42
N LEU A 29 4.45 -11.40 -8.03
CA LEU A 29 3.34 -12.32 -7.78
C LEU A 29 2.66 -12.83 -9.06
N LEU A 30 2.63 -12.02 -10.12
CA LEU A 30 1.97 -12.35 -11.39
C LEU A 30 2.87 -13.12 -12.36
N LEU A 31 4.13 -12.73 -12.44
CA LEU A 31 5.09 -13.25 -13.43
C LEU A 31 6.20 -14.08 -12.80
N GLY A 32 6.30 -14.10 -11.47
CA GLY A 32 7.27 -14.93 -10.76
C GLY A 32 7.02 -16.42 -11.03
N PRO A 33 8.08 -17.26 -10.95
CA PRO A 33 7.94 -18.69 -11.21
C PRO A 33 6.88 -19.30 -10.29
N SER A 34 5.98 -20.10 -10.88
CA SER A 34 4.90 -20.86 -10.21
C SER A 34 5.46 -21.86 -9.19
N ARG A 35 6.03 -21.36 -8.10
CA ARG A 35 6.56 -22.18 -7.01
C ARG A 35 5.48 -22.29 -5.94
N PRO A 36 5.37 -23.43 -5.25
CA PRO A 36 4.36 -23.66 -4.19
C PRO A 36 4.50 -22.75 -2.95
N ALA A 37 5.30 -21.70 -3.03
CA ALA A 37 5.38 -20.58 -2.11
C ALA A 37 6.13 -19.46 -2.85
N VAL A 38 5.42 -18.54 -3.50
CA VAL A 38 6.04 -17.27 -3.88
C VAL A 38 6.31 -16.56 -2.57
N VAL A 39 7.59 -16.53 -2.19
CA VAL A 39 8.10 -15.75 -1.09
C VAL A 39 8.11 -14.31 -1.60
N THR A 40 7.21 -13.47 -1.09
CA THR A 40 7.22 -12.02 -1.38
C THR A 40 8.58 -11.43 -1.01
N ASP A 41 8.92 -10.21 -1.46
CA ASP A 41 10.19 -9.56 -1.06
C ASP A 41 10.32 -9.43 0.48
N PHE A 42 9.20 -9.62 1.18
CA PHE A 42 9.09 -9.62 2.64
C PHE A 42 9.18 -10.99 3.29
N GLY A 43 9.18 -12.10 2.55
CA GLY A 43 9.33 -13.44 3.11
C GLY A 43 8.03 -14.24 3.26
N GLU A 44 6.88 -13.74 2.79
CA GLU A 44 5.59 -14.43 2.96
C GLU A 44 5.32 -15.42 1.82
N ALA A 45 4.98 -16.66 2.15
CA ALA A 45 4.56 -17.68 1.19
C ALA A 45 3.07 -17.52 0.85
N VAL A 46 2.73 -17.01 -0.34
CA VAL A 46 1.33 -16.98 -0.78
C VAL A 46 0.92 -18.37 -1.29
N ARG A 47 -0.03 -19.02 -0.60
CA ARG A 47 -0.69 -20.27 -0.99
C ARG A 47 -2.20 -20.02 -0.93
N PRO A 48 -3.04 -20.34 -1.95
CA PRO A 48 -2.84 -21.03 -3.24
C PRO A 48 -2.57 -20.09 -4.44
N PRO A 49 -2.29 -20.61 -5.66
CA PRO A 49 -1.98 -19.82 -6.86
C PRO A 49 -2.96 -18.69 -7.17
N LEU A 50 -4.25 -18.89 -6.88
CA LEU A 50 -5.29 -17.88 -7.07
C LEU A 50 -5.10 -16.67 -6.15
N ALA A 51 -4.70 -16.87 -4.88
CA ALA A 51 -4.46 -15.77 -3.95
C ALA A 51 -3.28 -14.90 -4.43
N ALA A 52 -2.21 -15.52 -4.93
CA ALA A 52 -1.07 -14.81 -5.50
C ALA A 52 -1.49 -13.99 -6.73
N ALA A 53 -2.27 -14.57 -7.63
CA ALA A 53 -2.78 -13.86 -8.81
C ALA A 53 -3.67 -12.66 -8.43
N VAL A 54 -4.58 -12.82 -7.45
CA VAL A 54 -5.46 -11.74 -6.99
C VAL A 54 -4.66 -10.63 -6.31
N ILE A 55 -3.78 -10.97 -5.35
CA ILE A 55 -2.96 -9.97 -4.65
C ILE A 55 -2.03 -9.25 -5.64
N GLY A 56 -1.41 -10.01 -6.55
CA GLY A 56 -0.55 -9.46 -7.59
C GLY A 56 -1.29 -8.50 -8.51
N SER A 57 -2.51 -8.84 -8.92
CA SER A 57 -3.36 -7.97 -9.74
C SER A 57 -3.74 -6.68 -9.02
N VAL A 58 -4.10 -6.76 -7.74
CA VAL A 58 -4.42 -5.58 -6.92
C VAL A 58 -3.20 -4.67 -6.78
N PHE A 59 -2.01 -5.24 -6.56
CA PHE A 59 -0.77 -4.48 -6.44
C PHE A 59 -0.34 -3.85 -7.76
N ALA A 60 -0.45 -4.57 -8.87
CA ALA A 60 -0.20 -4.04 -10.20
C ALA A 60 -1.17 -2.90 -10.55
N ALA A 61 -2.48 -3.08 -10.29
CA ALA A 61 -3.49 -2.05 -10.50
C ALA A 61 -3.22 -0.81 -9.63
N ALA A 62 -2.84 -0.99 -8.36
CA ALA A 62 -2.46 0.09 -7.47
C ALA A 62 -1.23 0.86 -7.98
N SER A 63 -0.23 0.16 -8.51
CA SER A 63 0.97 0.77 -9.11
C SER A 63 0.62 1.56 -10.37
N LEU A 64 -0.11 0.97 -11.30
CA LEU A 64 -0.51 1.61 -12.56
C LEU A 64 -1.38 2.85 -12.32
N THR A 65 -2.37 2.77 -11.44
CA THR A 65 -3.20 3.93 -11.07
C THR A 65 -2.41 5.00 -10.31
N SER A 66 -1.37 4.60 -9.55
CA SER A 66 -0.48 5.55 -8.88
C SER A 66 0.39 6.37 -9.86
N LEU A 67 0.66 5.87 -11.08
CA LEU A 67 1.33 6.67 -12.12
C LEU A 67 0.50 7.91 -12.48
N ALA A 68 -0.82 7.77 -12.60
CA ALA A 68 -1.70 8.90 -12.86
C ALA A 68 -1.78 9.86 -11.65
N GLY A 69 -1.68 9.32 -10.43
CA GLY A 69 -1.56 10.09 -9.19
C GLY A 69 -0.28 10.92 -9.06
N LEU A 70 0.82 10.54 -9.73
CA LEU A 70 2.03 11.38 -9.78
C LEU A 70 1.78 12.70 -10.52
N ILE A 71 0.95 12.66 -11.57
CA ILE A 71 0.58 13.82 -12.37
C ILE A 71 -0.43 14.68 -11.60
N ASN A 72 -1.56 14.08 -11.18
CA ASN A 72 -2.63 14.76 -10.47
C ASN A 72 -2.95 14.08 -9.12
N PRO A 73 -2.21 14.41 -8.06
CA PRO A 73 -2.30 13.69 -6.80
C PRO A 73 -3.67 13.80 -6.12
N SER A 74 -4.31 14.96 -6.22
CA SER A 74 -5.60 15.23 -5.59
C SER A 74 -6.75 14.52 -6.29
N ALA A 75 -6.75 14.46 -7.63
CA ALA A 75 -7.79 13.76 -8.38
C ALA A 75 -7.77 12.24 -8.15
N PHE A 76 -6.57 11.66 -8.03
CA PHE A 76 -6.39 10.23 -7.78
C PHE A 76 -6.36 9.86 -6.29
N SER A 77 -6.63 10.81 -5.39
CA SER A 77 -6.62 10.59 -3.94
C SER A 77 -7.48 9.42 -3.43
N PRO A 78 -8.56 8.97 -4.11
CA PRO A 78 -9.23 7.72 -3.75
C PRO A 78 -8.30 6.49 -3.74
N ILE A 79 -7.27 6.45 -4.59
CA ILE A 79 -6.25 5.39 -4.58
C ILE A 79 -5.44 5.43 -3.29
N LEU A 80 -5.00 6.62 -2.85
CA LEU A 80 -4.31 6.78 -1.56
C LEU A 80 -5.21 6.47 -0.37
N LEU A 81 -6.51 6.80 -0.45
CA LEU A 81 -7.48 6.43 0.56
C LEU A 81 -7.62 4.90 0.67
N PHE A 82 -7.76 4.20 -0.46
CA PHE A 82 -7.76 2.74 -0.49
C PHE A 82 -6.49 2.17 0.13
N GLN A 83 -5.31 2.70 -0.23
CA GLN A 83 -4.03 2.27 0.33
C GLN A 83 -3.93 2.54 1.83
N PHE A 84 -4.41 3.68 2.30
CA PHE A 84 -4.47 4.00 3.71
C PHE A 84 -5.31 2.96 4.47
N VAL A 85 -6.54 2.67 4.01
CA VAL A 85 -7.44 1.72 4.67
C VAL A 85 -6.84 0.31 4.66
N TYR A 86 -6.40 -0.18 3.50
CA TYR A 86 -5.76 -1.49 3.35
C TYR A 86 -4.55 -1.66 4.30
N LYS A 87 -3.62 -0.69 4.28
CA LYS A 87 -2.39 -0.78 5.07
C LYS A 87 -2.64 -0.63 6.56
N THR A 88 -3.62 0.19 6.94
CA THR A 88 -4.07 0.33 8.33
C THR A 88 -4.61 -1.00 8.85
N ILE A 89 -5.51 -1.64 8.10
CA ILE A 89 -6.05 -2.96 8.46
C ILE A 89 -4.91 -3.97 8.62
N PHE A 90 -4.00 -4.05 7.64
CA PHE A 90 -2.85 -4.96 7.71
C PHE A 90 -1.97 -4.67 8.95
N PHE A 91 -1.66 -3.40 9.21
CA PHE A 91 -0.80 -3.00 10.32
C PHE A 91 -1.40 -3.46 11.66
N PHE A 92 -2.68 -3.17 11.91
CA PHE A 92 -3.31 -3.53 13.18
C PHE A 92 -3.60 -5.03 13.30
N ARG A 93 -3.89 -5.73 12.19
CA ARG A 93 -4.26 -7.15 12.22
C ARG A 93 -3.07 -8.10 12.21
N SER A 94 -1.97 -7.70 11.57
CA SER A 94 -0.79 -8.55 11.34
C SER A 94 0.43 -8.01 12.08
N THR A 95 0.81 -6.76 11.82
CA THR A 95 2.06 -6.16 12.35
C THR A 95 2.02 -5.91 13.85
N LEU A 96 0.95 -5.30 14.37
CA LEU A 96 0.85 -4.98 15.79
C LEU A 96 0.88 -6.25 16.68
N PRO A 97 0.12 -7.33 16.37
CA PRO A 97 0.27 -8.59 17.09
C PRO A 97 1.65 -9.23 16.92
N ALA A 98 2.24 -9.14 15.73
CA ALA A 98 3.58 -9.65 15.44
C ALA A 98 4.66 -8.96 16.28
N LEU A 99 4.59 -7.64 16.43
CA LEU A 99 5.48 -6.86 17.31
C LEU A 99 5.34 -7.29 18.78
N ARG A 100 4.12 -7.58 19.24
CA ARG A 100 3.88 -8.04 20.63
C ARG A 100 4.45 -9.43 20.91
N ARG A 101 4.39 -10.34 19.92
CA ARG A 101 4.93 -11.70 20.05
C ARG A 101 6.44 -11.76 19.87
N ASN A 102 6.98 -10.90 19.01
CA ASN A 102 8.40 -10.76 18.70
C ASN A 102 9.11 -12.09 18.36
N LYS A 103 8.47 -12.97 17.57
CA LYS A 103 9.04 -14.26 17.15
C LYS A 103 9.79 -14.12 15.81
N PRO A 104 10.77 -15.00 15.51
CA PRO A 104 11.42 -14.99 14.20
C PRO A 104 10.46 -15.12 13.01
N ALA A 105 9.38 -15.90 13.16
CA ALA A 105 8.34 -16.08 12.14
C ALA A 105 7.52 -14.81 11.86
N ASP A 106 7.52 -13.83 12.79
CA ASP A 106 6.78 -12.58 12.68
C ASP A 106 7.55 -11.50 11.88
N ARG A 107 8.84 -11.75 11.58
CA ARG A 107 9.74 -10.79 10.91
C ARG A 107 9.20 -10.27 9.56
N PRO A 108 8.62 -11.10 8.67
CA PRO A 108 8.01 -10.62 7.41
C PRO A 108 6.95 -9.54 7.63
N ALA A 109 5.96 -9.84 8.47
CA ALA A 109 4.85 -8.93 8.78
C ALA A 109 5.32 -7.65 9.50
N ILE A 110 6.38 -7.75 10.31
CA ILE A 110 7.01 -6.58 10.95
C ILE A 110 7.67 -5.68 9.91
N LYS A 111 8.53 -6.23 9.03
CA LYS A 111 9.24 -5.46 8.00
C LYS A 111 8.26 -4.73 7.08
N MET A 112 7.26 -5.45 6.57
CA MET A 112 6.23 -4.88 5.71
C MET A 112 5.39 -3.83 6.46
N GLY A 113 5.03 -4.14 7.71
CA GLY A 113 4.28 -3.27 8.59
C GLY A 113 4.97 -1.93 8.90
N LEU A 114 6.29 -1.91 9.05
CA LEU A 114 7.03 -0.68 9.29
C LEU A 114 6.93 0.30 8.10
N ILE A 115 6.93 -0.21 6.87
CA ILE A 115 6.68 0.61 5.68
C ILE A 115 5.23 1.11 5.68
N PHE A 116 4.29 0.27 6.10
CA PHE A 116 2.87 0.60 6.17
C PHE A 116 2.53 1.58 7.30
N ALA A 117 3.40 1.71 8.31
CA ALA A 117 3.25 2.69 9.37
C ALA A 117 3.25 4.12 8.81
N ALA A 118 4.07 4.43 7.79
CA ALA A 118 4.05 5.74 7.15
C ALA A 118 2.68 6.03 6.49
N TYR A 119 2.08 5.04 5.84
CA TYR A 119 0.73 5.17 5.29
C TYR A 119 -0.32 5.30 6.39
N THR A 120 -0.13 4.65 7.53
CA THR A 120 -1.10 4.65 8.62
C THR A 120 -1.07 5.95 9.43
N PHE A 121 0.12 6.49 9.68
CA PHE A 121 0.31 7.60 10.63
C PHE A 121 0.75 8.92 10.00
N VAL A 122 1.09 8.95 8.71
CA VAL A 122 1.51 10.20 8.04
C VAL A 122 0.52 10.60 6.95
N LEU A 123 0.16 9.67 6.07
CA LEU A 123 -0.74 9.95 4.94
C LEU A 123 -2.10 10.57 5.34
N PRO A 124 -2.76 10.21 6.46
CA PRO A 124 -4.06 10.80 6.83
C PRO A 124 -4.05 12.33 6.93
N TRP A 125 -2.92 12.95 7.26
CA TRP A 125 -2.85 14.40 7.39
C TRP A 125 -2.86 15.13 6.03
N PHE A 126 -2.63 14.39 4.95
CA PHE A 126 -2.53 14.93 3.59
C PHE A 126 -3.68 14.49 2.69
N LEU A 127 -4.56 13.60 3.17
CA LEU A 127 -5.74 13.18 2.41
C LEU A 127 -6.79 14.31 2.36
N PRO A 128 -7.44 14.53 1.21
CA PRO A 128 -8.45 15.58 1.06
C PRO A 128 -9.80 15.15 1.64
N TRP A 129 -9.88 14.96 2.97
CA TRP A 129 -11.07 14.44 3.67
C TRP A 129 -12.37 15.17 3.34
N ARG A 130 -12.31 16.50 3.20
CA ARG A 130 -13.48 17.32 2.84
C ARG A 130 -14.07 16.88 1.51
N ARG A 131 -13.21 16.70 0.49
CA ARG A 131 -13.63 16.22 -0.84
C ARG A 131 -14.30 14.85 -0.77
N PHE A 132 -13.80 13.94 0.07
CA PHE A 132 -14.44 12.63 0.25
C PHE A 132 -15.78 12.73 0.99
N ALA A 133 -15.88 13.59 2.01
CA ALA A 133 -17.13 13.80 2.73
C ALA A 133 -18.20 14.46 1.86
N ASP A 134 -17.81 15.40 1.00
CA ASP A 134 -18.70 16.07 0.06
C ASP A 134 -19.22 15.08 -1.00
N ALA A 135 -18.36 14.22 -1.53
CA ALA A 135 -18.73 13.19 -2.52
C ALA A 135 -19.70 12.11 -1.98
N LEU A 136 -19.86 11.98 -0.66
CA LEU A 136 -20.83 11.05 -0.05
C LEU A 136 -22.20 11.69 0.20
N ARG A 137 -22.33 13.00 -0.02
CA ARG A 137 -23.57 13.77 0.18
C ARG A 137 -24.32 14.02 -1.11
N GLU A 138 -23.72 13.70 -2.25
CA GLU A 138 -24.32 13.70 -3.59
C GLU A 138 -25.06 12.40 -3.85
#